data_AF-X1FBC3-F1
#
_entry.id   AF-X1FBC3-F1
#
_cell.length_a   1.000
_cell.length_b   1.000
_cell.length_c   1.000
_cell.angle_alpha   90.00
_cell.angle_beta   90.00
_cell.angle_gamma   90.00
#
_symmetry.space_group_name_H-M   'P 1'
#
loop_
_entity.id
_entity.type
_entity.pdbx_description
1 polymer ?
#
loop_
_entity_poly.entity_id
_entity_poly.type
_entity_poly.pdbx_seq_one_letter_code
_entity_poly.pdbx_strand_id
1 'polypeptide(L)' 'MKYRKLGKTGLDVSIIGLGTEYLNRKSRKTVVSVVHEAIEKGINYFDQE' A
#
# COMPACT_ATOMS: atom_id res chain seq x y z
N MET A 1 -1.06 5.65 -11.57
CA MET A 1 -0.88 6.19 -10.20
C MET A 1 -0.19 7.56 -10.26
N LYS A 2 -0.49 8.48 -9.33
CA LYS A 2 0.29 9.72 -9.11
C LYS A 2 1.20 9.55 -7.89
N TYR A 3 2.41 10.09 -7.93
CA TYR A 3 3.40 9.99 -6.86
C TYR A 3 3.83 11.36 -6.33
N ARG A 4 4.31 11.41 -5.08
CA ARG A 4 4.88 12.59 -4.42
C ARG A 4 6.09 12.20 -3.58
N LYS A 5 6.97 13.17 -3.32
CA LYS A 5 8.11 12.98 -2.42
C LYS A 5 7.66 12.77 -0.97
N LEU A 6 8.13 11.70 -0.35
CA LEU A 6 7.91 11.45 1.08
C LEU A 6 8.89 12.30 1.91
N GLY A 7 8.45 13.50 2.31
CA GLY A 7 9.27 14.44 3.08
C GLY A 7 10.63 14.71 2.40
N LYS A 8 11.71 14.63 3.18
CA LYS A 8 13.10 14.83 2.70
C LYS A 8 13.81 13.52 2.27
N THR A 9 13.09 12.40 2.18
CA THR A 9 13.71 11.08 1.91
C THR A 9 14.14 10.89 0.46
N GLY A 10 13.60 11.69 -0.46
CA GLY A 10 13.80 11.51 -1.90
C GLY A 10 12.94 10.40 -2.53
N LEU A 11 12.22 9.61 -1.74
CA LEU A 11 11.35 8.53 -2.22
C LEU A 11 10.07 9.08 -2.84
N ASP A 12 9.66 8.52 -3.98
CA ASP A 12 8.36 8.79 -4.60
C ASP A 12 7.33 7.76 -4.13
N VAL A 13 6.34 8.23 -3.36
CA VAL A 13 5.24 7.41 -2.83
C VAL A 13 3.92 7.75 -3.50
N SER A 14 3.07 6.74 -3.69
CA SER A 14 1.74 6.91 -4.26
C SER A 14 0.92 7.87 -3.39
N ILE A 15 0.15 8.76 -4.01
CA ILE A 15 -0.68 9.72 -3.26
C ILE A 15 -1.80 9.04 -2.45
N ILE A 16 -2.09 7.78 -2.75
CA ILE A 16 -2.98 6.89 -2.01
C ILE A 16 -2.11 5.77 -1.44
N GLY A 17 -2.25 5.51 -0.14
CA GLY A 17 -1.64 4.36 0.53
C GLY A 17 -2.67 3.28 0.87
N LEU A 18 -2.19 2.05 1.13
CA LEU A 18 -3.02 0.95 1.63
C LEU A 18 -2.81 0.81 3.14
N GLY A 19 -3.85 1.10 3.92
CA GLY A 19 -3.90 0.74 5.35
C GLY A 19 -4.21 -0.75 5.51
N THR A 20 -3.49 -1.41 6.40
CA THR A 20 -3.52 -2.88 6.53
C THR A 20 -4.21 -3.39 7.80
N GLU A 21 -4.72 -2.52 8.67
CA GLU A 21 -5.33 -2.89 9.95
C GLU A 21 -6.45 -3.94 9.82
N TYR A 22 -7.35 -3.76 8.85
CA TYR A 22 -8.44 -4.71 8.61
C TYR A 22 -8.00 -6.03 7.94
N LEU A 23 -6.72 -6.17 7.58
CA LEU A 23 -6.14 -7.40 7.04
C LEU A 23 -5.64 -8.35 8.13
N ASN A 24 -5.39 -7.88 9.35
CA ASN A 24 -4.77 -8.63 10.46
C ASN A 24 -5.46 -9.96 10.83
N ARG A 25 -6.74 -10.13 10.48
CA ARG A 25 -7.54 -11.35 10.76
C ARG A 25 -8.14 -11.99 9.51
N LYS A 26 -7.68 -11.60 8.32
CA LYS A 26 -8.16 -12.16 7.06
C LYS A 26 -7.31 -13.38 6.69
N SER A 27 -7.90 -14.24 5.85
CA SER A 27 -7.18 -15.38 5.30
C SER A 27 -5.95 -14.90 4.53
N ARG A 28 -4.86 -15.67 4.54
CA ARG A 28 -3.66 -15.37 3.75
C ARG A 28 -4.02 -15.13 2.27
N LYS A 29 -4.94 -15.91 1.71
CA LYS A 29 -5.42 -15.75 0.33
C LYS A 29 -5.98 -14.35 0.09
N THR A 30 -6.82 -13.86 1.00
CA THR A 30 -7.40 -12.51 0.93
C THR A 30 -6.34 -11.42 1.07
N VAL A 31 -5.42 -11.56 2.03
CA VAL A 31 -4.34 -10.57 2.22
C VAL A 31 -3.49 -10.48 0.96
N VAL A 32 -3.06 -11.63 0.43
CA VAL A 32 -2.26 -11.72 -0.80
C VAL A 32 -2.99 -11.08 -1.98
N SER A 33 -4.28 -11.39 -2.19
CA SER A 33 -5.03 -10.77 -3.31
C SER A 33 -5.16 -9.26 -3.17
N VAL A 34 -5.36 -8.74 -1.96
CA VAL A 34 -5.48 -7.29 -1.72
C VAL A 34 -4.16 -6.57 -1.96
N VAL A 35 -3.04 -7.13 -1.49
CA VAL A 35 -1.71 -6.55 -1.70
C VAL A 35 -1.33 -6.56 -3.18
N HIS A 36 -1.59 -7.66 -3.91
CA HIS A 36 -1.31 -7.72 -5.34
C HIS A 36 -2.14 -6.71 -6.14
N GLU A 37 -3.44 -6.61 -5.89
CA GLU A 37 -4.30 -5.61 -6.54
C GLU A 37 -3.78 -4.18 -6.29
N ALA A 38 -3.37 -3.87 -5.06
CA ALA A 38 -2.82 -2.56 -4.72
C ALA A 38 -1.54 -2.25 -5.53
N ILE A 39 -0.63 -3.21 -5.62
CA ILE A 39 0.61 -3.09 -6.41
C ILE A 39 0.29 -2.93 -7.90
N GLU A 40 -0.65 -3.70 -8.44
CA GLU A 40 -1.07 -3.60 -9.85
C GLU A 40 -1.67 -2.22 -10.19
N LYS A 41 -2.35 -1.57 -9.23
CA LYS A 41 -2.81 -0.17 -9.37
C LYS A 41 -1.71 0.88 -9.15
N GLY A 42 -0.51 0.45 -8.79
CA GLY A 42 0.66 1.29 -8.57
C GLY A 42 0.78 1.85 -7.16
N ILE A 43 0.05 1.34 -6.17
CA ILE A 43 0.21 1.71 -4.77
C ILE A 43 1.54 1.13 -4.27
N ASN A 44 2.39 1.99 -3.70
CA ASN A 44 3.69 1.59 -3.14
C ASN A 44 3.90 2.06 -1.70
N TYR A 45 2.88 2.65 -1.09
CA TYR A 45 2.91 3.08 0.31
C TYR A 45 1.90 2.27 1.11
N PHE A 46 2.41 1.51 2.06
CA PHE A 46 1.64 0.60 2.89
C PHE A 46 1.82 1.01 4.34
N ASP A 47 0.71 1.14 5.03
CA ASP A 47 0.67 1.54 6.43
C ASP A 47 0.13 0.36 7.24
N GLN A 48 0.94 -0.08 8.19
CA GLN A 48 0.59 -1.08 9.17
C GLN A 48 0.83 -0.39 10.50
N GLU A 49 -0.24 0.20 11.04
CA GLU A 49 -0.35 0.93 12.32
C GLU A 49 0.93 1.63 12.84
#